data_AF-A0A7X9BLN7-F1
#
_entry.id   AF-A0A7X9BLN7-F1
#
_cell.length_a   1.000
_cell.length_b   1.000
_cell.length_c   1.000
_cell.angle_alpha   90.00
_cell.angle_beta   90.00
_cell.angle_gamma   90.00
#
_symmetry.space_group_name_H-M   'P 1'
#
loop_
_entity.id
_entity.type
_entity.pdbx_description
1 polymer ?
#
loop_
_entity_poly.entity_id
_entity_poly.type
_entity_poly.pdbx_seq_one_letter_code
_entity_poly.pdbx_strand_id
1 'polypeptide(L)'
;MAVYILWTALIIVIFLVMLNGFLRYDWRYRADSLLSLVWLALLIWAFWGYGLRMGLVALLASFALASLSKPLAGKLARRLLGYRTGFYIFDAREEGITPQQRARKKAKQDQMLEVYGRNPKIQKVLKEHGKTPAILQEQVAYMIAIGVEEPLAWEIIGNPRDLRVLLEMQNQGLNDEEIHYKLTRG
;
A
#
# COMPACT_ATOMS: atom_id res chain seq x y z
N MET A 1 30.77 8.40 22.57
CA MET A 1 29.52 7.60 22.66
C MET A 1 28.28 8.35 22.18
N ALA A 2 28.02 9.59 22.62
CA ALA A 2 26.82 10.33 22.26
C ALA A 2 26.59 10.51 20.73
N VAL A 3 27.68 10.68 19.96
CA VAL A 3 27.63 10.74 18.48
C VAL A 3 27.04 9.45 17.88
N TYR A 4 27.47 8.28 18.35
CA TYR A 4 26.98 7.00 17.84
C TYR A 4 25.50 6.80 18.17
N ILE A 5 25.08 7.17 19.38
CA ILE A 5 23.66 7.11 19.80
C ILE A 5 22.79 7.96 18.87
N LEU A 6 23.24 9.18 18.57
CA LEU A 6 22.54 10.08 17.64
C LEU A 6 22.39 9.46 16.25
N TRP A 7 23.49 8.92 15.69
CA TRP A 7 23.46 8.29 14.38
C TRP A 7 22.57 7.06 14.32
N THR A 8 22.64 6.19 15.32
CA THR A 8 21.77 5.01 15.41
C THR A 8 20.30 5.42 15.52
N ALA A 9 19.97 6.41 16.35
CA ALA A 9 18.61 6.93 16.46
C ALA A 9 18.10 7.50 15.13
N LEU A 10 18.93 8.28 14.43
CA LEU A 10 18.60 8.86 13.13
C LEU A 10 18.32 7.78 12.09
N ILE A 11 19.17 6.75 12.00
CA ILE A 11 18.98 5.61 11.10
C ILE A 11 17.68 4.88 11.38
N ILE A 12 17.38 4.59 12.65
CA ILE A 12 16.15 3.90 13.07
C ILE A 12 14.93 4.74 12.68
N VAL A 13 14.92 6.04 13.02
CA VAL A 13 13.79 6.92 12.72
C VAL A 13 13.55 7.04 11.21
N ILE A 14 14.60 7.21 10.41
CA ILE A 14 14.47 7.26 8.94
C ILE A 14 13.89 5.94 8.40
N PHE A 15 14.39 4.80 8.90
CA PHE A 15 13.86 3.51 8.51
C PHE A 15 12.39 3.36 8.87
N LEU A 16 11.99 3.82 10.07
CA LEU A 16 10.59 3.81 10.50
C LEU A 16 9.71 4.75 9.68
N VAL A 17 10.19 5.94 9.29
CA VAL A 17 9.46 6.84 8.37
C VAL A 17 9.24 6.14 7.03
N MET A 18 10.28 5.53 6.47
CA MET A 18 10.17 4.78 5.22
C MET A 18 9.22 3.59 5.33
N LEU A 19 9.25 2.86 6.46
CA LEU A 19 8.36 1.73 6.73
C LEU A 19 6.91 2.18 6.92
N ASN A 20 6.68 3.29 7.61
CA ASN A 20 5.36 3.89 7.82
C ASN A 20 4.69 4.28 6.49
N GLY A 21 5.49 4.65 5.48
CA GLY A 21 4.99 4.87 4.12
C GLY A 21 4.31 3.66 3.48
N PHE A 22 4.52 2.44 3.99
CA PHE A 22 3.90 1.21 3.51
C PHE A 22 2.68 0.76 4.33
N LEU A 23 2.37 1.40 5.47
CA LEU A 23 1.23 1.05 6.30
C LEU A 23 -0.07 1.61 5.68
N ARG A 24 -1.05 0.73 5.42
CA ARG A 24 -2.38 1.07 4.88
C ARG A 24 -3.38 1.30 6.01
N TYR A 25 -3.33 2.43 6.74
CA TYR A 25 -4.37 2.76 7.75
C TYR A 25 -4.41 4.26 8.06
N ASP A 26 -5.55 4.75 8.55
CA ASP A 26 -5.77 6.12 9.03
C ASP A 26 -4.74 6.60 10.07
N TRP A 27 -4.14 5.65 10.80
CA TRP A 27 -3.07 5.92 11.76
C TRP A 27 -1.79 6.45 11.10
N ARG A 28 -1.60 6.22 9.79
CA ARG A 28 -0.42 6.64 9.04
C ARG A 28 -0.11 8.11 9.22
N TYR A 29 -1.12 8.99 9.15
CA TYR A 29 -0.91 10.44 9.27
C TYR A 29 -0.39 10.85 10.66
N ARG A 30 -0.89 10.21 11.72
CA ARG A 30 -0.44 10.46 13.09
C ARG A 30 0.99 9.96 13.30
N ALA A 31 1.28 8.74 12.85
CA ALA A 31 2.62 8.17 12.93
C ALA A 31 3.64 8.96 12.10
N ASP A 32 3.26 9.40 10.90
CA ASP A 32 4.13 10.17 9.99
C ASP A 32 4.50 11.53 10.59
N SER A 33 3.51 12.21 11.17
CA SER A 33 3.70 13.49 11.86
C SER A 33 4.63 13.33 13.07
N LEU A 34 4.41 12.29 13.89
CA LEU A 34 5.21 12.02 15.08
C LEU A 34 6.65 11.63 14.73
N LEU A 35 6.85 10.76 13.72
CA LEU A 35 8.17 10.37 13.27
C LEU A 35 8.93 11.55 12.63
N SER A 36 8.24 12.40 11.87
CA SER A 36 8.83 13.61 11.28
C SER A 36 9.25 14.62 12.36
N LEU A 37 8.45 14.77 13.42
CA LEU A 37 8.80 15.59 14.58
C LEU A 37 10.06 15.04 15.29
N VAL A 38 10.12 13.73 15.53
CA VAL A 38 11.28 13.08 16.16
C VAL A 38 12.53 13.25 15.29
N TRP A 39 12.42 13.05 13.99
CA TRP A 39 13.51 13.26 13.04
C TRP A 39 14.02 14.71 13.08
N LEU A 40 13.11 15.69 13.06
CA LEU A 40 13.46 17.11 13.13
C LEU A 40 14.16 17.45 14.45
N ALA A 41 13.67 16.92 15.58
CA ALA A 41 14.29 17.11 16.89
C ALA A 41 15.71 16.53 16.95
N LEU A 42 15.95 15.35 16.37
CA LEU A 42 17.29 14.75 16.27
C LEU A 42 18.23 15.61 15.42
N LEU A 43 17.75 16.20 14.32
CA LEU A 43 18.55 17.12 13.52
C LEU A 43 18.89 18.40 14.29
N ILE A 44 17.91 19.03 14.95
CA ILE A 44 18.15 20.22 15.78
C ILE A 44 19.19 19.91 16.86
N TRP A 45 19.07 18.74 17.51
CA TRP A 45 20.04 18.30 18.51
C TRP A 45 21.44 18.05 17.91
N ALA A 46 21.52 17.57 16.66
CA ALA A 46 22.78 17.44 15.93
C ALA A 46 23.45 18.80 15.68
N PHE A 47 22.69 19.80 15.22
CA PHE A 47 23.18 21.16 15.01
C PHE A 47 23.65 21.81 16.31
N TRP A 48 22.88 21.64 17.39
CA TRP A 48 23.15 22.30 18.66
C TRP A 48 24.29 21.63 19.45
N GLY A 49 24.31 20.29 19.50
CA GLY A 49 25.28 19.53 20.28
C GLY A 49 26.65 19.36 19.59
N TYR A 50 26.68 19.33 18.25
CA TYR A 50 27.90 19.01 17.48
C TYR A 50 28.27 20.06 16.43
N GLY A 51 27.51 21.15 16.36
CA GLY A 51 27.77 22.29 15.49
C GLY A 51 27.27 22.13 14.05
N LEU A 52 27.41 23.22 13.29
CA LEU A 52 26.82 23.38 11.95
C LEU A 52 27.27 22.29 10.96
N ARG A 53 28.57 21.95 10.96
CA ARG A 53 29.14 20.96 10.04
C ARG A 53 28.49 19.58 10.23
N MET A 54 28.35 19.14 11.48
CA MET A 54 27.76 17.83 11.79
C MET A 54 26.26 17.81 11.52
N GLY A 55 25.55 18.91 11.79
CA GLY A 55 24.13 19.04 11.43
C GLY A 55 23.90 18.93 9.91
N LEU A 56 24.73 19.58 9.09
CA LEU A 56 24.65 19.45 7.62
C LEU A 56 24.93 18.02 7.15
N VAL A 57 25.93 17.35 7.73
CA VAL A 57 26.24 15.95 7.40
C VAL A 57 25.07 15.03 7.79
N ALA A 58 24.47 15.22 8.97
CA ALA A 58 23.30 14.46 9.40
C ALA A 58 22.10 14.67 8.47
N LEU A 59 21.86 15.91 8.04
CA LEU A 59 20.81 16.25 7.09
C LEU A 59 21.03 15.54 5.75
N LEU A 60 22.21 15.67 5.12
CA LEU A 60 22.51 15.00 3.85
C LEU A 60 22.46 13.48 3.96
N ALA A 61 23.02 12.93 5.03
CA ALA A 61 22.98 11.50 5.31
C ALA A 61 21.55 10.99 5.47
N SER A 62 20.63 11.80 6.01
CA SER A 62 19.24 11.39 6.18
C SER A 62 18.53 11.15 4.85
N PHE A 63 18.75 12.01 3.85
CA PHE A 63 18.20 11.85 2.50
C PHE A 63 18.79 10.63 1.78
N ALA A 64 20.10 10.42 1.91
CA ALA A 64 20.77 9.24 1.35
C ALA A 64 20.23 7.95 1.98
N LEU A 65 20.12 7.91 3.31
CA LEU A 65 19.57 6.77 4.05
C LEU A 65 18.11 6.50 3.72
N ALA A 66 17.27 7.53 3.57
CA ALA A 66 15.88 7.36 3.16
C ALA A 66 15.78 6.66 1.80
N SER A 67 16.61 7.11 0.84
CA SER A 67 16.65 6.55 -0.51
C SER A 67 17.10 5.08 -0.52
N LEU A 68 18.13 4.75 0.28
CA LEU A 68 18.66 3.39 0.43
C LEU A 68 17.74 2.46 1.24
N SER A 69 17.01 3.02 2.21
CA SER A 69 16.14 2.24 3.11
C SER A 69 14.81 1.88 2.47
N LYS A 70 14.33 2.65 1.49
CA LYS A 70 13.06 2.40 0.79
C LYS A 70 12.88 0.96 0.28
N PRO A 71 13.83 0.33 -0.45
CA PRO A 71 13.69 -1.06 -0.88
C PRO A 71 13.70 -2.05 0.29
N LEU A 72 14.46 -1.79 1.35
CA LEU A 72 14.51 -2.65 2.54
C LEU A 72 13.20 -2.58 3.32
N ALA A 73 12.70 -1.37 3.56
CA ALA A 73 11.42 -1.12 4.18
C ALA A 73 10.29 -1.80 3.40
N GLY A 74 10.31 -1.75 2.06
CA GLY A 74 9.33 -2.46 1.24
C GLY A 74 9.41 -3.98 1.35
N LYS A 75 10.61 -4.56 1.40
CA LYS A 75 10.78 -6.00 1.65
C LYS A 75 10.28 -6.40 3.04
N LEU A 76 10.57 -5.59 4.06
CA LEU A 76 10.13 -5.85 5.43
C LEU A 76 8.62 -5.70 5.57
N ALA A 77 8.04 -4.64 5.01
CA ALA A 77 6.61 -4.40 4.98
C ALA A 77 5.88 -5.58 4.32
N ARG A 78 6.35 -6.07 3.17
CA ARG A 78 5.77 -7.26 2.51
C ARG A 78 5.83 -8.52 3.36
N ARG A 79 6.88 -8.67 4.18
CA ARG A 79 7.01 -9.82 5.10
C ARG A 79 6.10 -9.70 6.31
N LEU A 80 6.00 -8.51 6.90
CA LEU A 80 5.23 -8.27 8.12
C LEU A 80 3.73 -8.14 7.86
N LEU A 81 3.36 -7.51 6.74
CA LEU A 81 1.98 -7.14 6.39
C LEU A 81 1.43 -7.99 5.22
N GLY A 82 2.23 -8.94 4.71
CA GLY A 82 1.86 -9.78 3.57
C GLY A 82 1.92 -9.07 2.22
N TYR A 83 1.36 -9.71 1.18
CA TYR A 83 1.35 -9.20 -0.20
C TYR A 83 0.62 -7.84 -0.37
N ARG A 84 -0.18 -7.45 0.63
CA ARG A 84 -1.09 -6.30 0.63
C ARG A 84 -0.43 -4.94 0.84
N THR A 85 0.88 -4.79 0.66
CA THR A 85 1.58 -3.49 0.82
C THR A 85 1.79 -2.76 -0.50
N GLY A 86 0.86 -2.89 -1.44
CA GLY A 86 0.92 -2.14 -2.69
C GLY A 86 0.84 -0.65 -2.41
N PHE A 87 1.97 0.05 -2.54
CA PHE A 87 2.05 1.50 -2.68
C PHE A 87 1.11 1.94 -3.79
N TYR A 88 0.06 2.70 -3.48
CA TYR A 88 -0.64 3.45 -4.52
C TYR A 88 -0.98 4.86 -4.08
N ILE A 89 -0.43 5.77 -4.88
CA ILE A 89 -0.89 7.14 -5.11
C ILE A 89 -2.18 6.99 -5.92
N PHE A 90 -3.29 6.67 -5.27
CA PHE A 90 -4.61 7.00 -5.81
C PHE A 90 -5.07 8.19 -5.00
N ASP A 91 -4.76 9.39 -5.50
CA ASP A 91 -5.25 10.64 -4.93
C ASP A 91 -6.78 10.60 -4.94
N ALA A 92 -7.37 10.37 -3.77
CA ALA A 92 -8.80 10.33 -3.52
C ALA A 92 -9.43 11.74 -3.53
N ARG A 93 -9.03 12.57 -4.50
CA ARG A 93 -9.72 13.81 -4.86
C ARG A 93 -10.15 13.69 -6.32
N GLU A 94 -11.36 13.17 -6.53
CA GLU A 94 -12.00 13.16 -7.85
C GLU A 94 -12.53 14.56 -8.27
N GLU A 95 -12.29 15.59 -7.47
CA GLU A 95 -12.56 16.98 -7.85
C GLU A 95 -11.51 17.46 -8.85
N GLY A 96 -11.91 17.54 -10.13
CA GLY A 96 -11.09 18.12 -11.20
C GLY A 96 -10.46 17.11 -12.18
N ILE A 97 -10.85 15.83 -12.14
CA ILE A 97 -10.34 14.85 -13.11
C ILE A 97 -10.77 15.25 -14.52
N THR A 98 -9.80 15.51 -15.39
CA THR A 98 -10.06 15.86 -16.79
C THR A 98 -10.67 14.66 -17.55
N PRO A 99 -11.46 14.88 -18.62
CA PRO A 99 -11.95 13.80 -19.47
C PRO A 99 -10.83 12.85 -19.96
N GLN A 100 -9.64 13.39 -20.20
CA GLN A 100 -8.46 12.62 -20.61
C GLN A 100 -7.96 11.68 -19.50
N GLN A 101 -7.97 12.11 -18.24
CA GLN A 101 -7.60 11.26 -17.10
C GLN A 101 -8.65 10.16 -16.87
N ARG A 102 -9.95 10.45 -17.04
CA ARG A 102 -11.01 9.42 -16.97
C ARG A 102 -10.83 8.35 -18.06
N ALA A 103 -10.56 8.77 -19.30
CA ALA A 103 -10.30 7.85 -20.39
C ALA A 103 -9.06 6.96 -20.12
N ARG A 104 -7.98 7.55 -19.57
CA ARG A 104 -6.79 6.79 -19.17
C ARG A 104 -7.07 5.79 -18.04
N LYS A 105 -7.84 6.19 -17.03
CA LYS A 105 -8.24 5.29 -15.92
C LYS A 105 -9.04 4.11 -16.46
N LYS A 106 -10.05 4.38 -17.30
CA LYS A 106 -10.87 3.33 -17.94
C LYS A 106 -10.02 2.39 -18.80
N ALA A 107 -9.18 2.93 -19.69
CA ALA A 107 -8.29 2.11 -20.52
C ALA A 107 -7.36 1.21 -19.69
N LYS A 108 -6.87 1.71 -18.54
CA LYS A 108 -6.05 0.94 -17.62
C LYS A 108 -6.85 -0.19 -16.94
N GLN A 109 -8.10 0.07 -16.55
CA GLN A 109 -9.00 -0.94 -16.00
C GLN A 109 -9.31 -2.03 -17.02
N ASP A 110 -9.63 -1.64 -18.26
CA ASP A 110 -9.91 -2.58 -19.37
C ASP A 110 -8.67 -3.46 -19.66
N GLN A 111 -7.48 -2.86 -19.68
CA GLN A 111 -6.23 -3.60 -19.83
C GLN A 111 -5.99 -4.59 -18.68
N MET A 112 -6.28 -4.19 -17.44
CA MET A 112 -6.15 -5.08 -16.28
C MET A 112 -7.12 -6.26 -16.36
N LEU A 113 -8.38 -6.03 -16.75
CA LEU A 113 -9.37 -7.09 -16.95
C LEU A 113 -8.94 -8.07 -18.03
N GLU A 114 -8.36 -7.58 -19.14
CA GLU A 114 -7.83 -8.44 -20.20
C GLU A 114 -6.66 -9.30 -19.71
N VAL A 115 -5.71 -8.70 -18.99
CA VAL A 115 -4.56 -9.42 -18.41
C VAL A 115 -5.01 -10.51 -17.43
N TYR A 116 -5.94 -10.19 -16.53
CA TYR A 116 -6.45 -11.15 -15.57
C TYR A 116 -7.35 -12.21 -16.21
N GLY A 117 -8.17 -11.84 -17.18
CA GLY A 117 -9.02 -12.74 -17.94
C GLY A 117 -8.22 -13.77 -18.76
N ARG A 118 -7.00 -13.45 -19.18
CA ARG A 118 -6.07 -14.36 -19.88
C ARG A 118 -5.20 -15.21 -18.94
N ASN A 119 -5.21 -14.95 -17.64
CA ASN A 119 -4.38 -15.70 -16.69
C ASN A 119 -4.95 -17.11 -16.45
N PRO A 120 -4.21 -18.20 -16.75
CA PRO A 120 -4.73 -19.56 -16.65
C PRO A 120 -5.11 -19.97 -15.22
N LYS A 121 -4.46 -19.40 -14.20
CA LYS A 121 -4.80 -19.68 -12.79
C LYS A 121 -6.13 -19.05 -12.40
N ILE A 122 -6.40 -17.83 -12.88
CA ILE A 122 -7.67 -17.14 -12.66
C ILE A 122 -8.79 -17.86 -13.44
N GLN A 123 -8.55 -18.20 -14.71
CA GLN A 123 -9.52 -18.96 -15.51
C GLN A 123 -9.89 -20.30 -14.87
N LYS A 124 -8.92 -20.99 -14.26
CA LYS A 124 -9.18 -22.23 -13.53
C LYS A 124 -10.15 -22.00 -12.38
N VAL A 125 -9.93 -20.97 -11.55
CA VAL A 125 -10.81 -20.61 -10.43
C VAL A 125 -12.21 -20.22 -10.93
N LEU A 126 -12.30 -19.41 -11.98
CA LEU A 126 -13.59 -19.03 -12.57
C LEU A 126 -14.36 -20.26 -13.06
N LYS A 127 -13.68 -21.20 -13.73
CA LYS A 127 -14.28 -22.45 -14.20
C LYS A 127 -14.74 -23.35 -13.05
N GLU A 128 -13.97 -23.45 -11.96
CA GLU A 128 -14.34 -24.19 -10.74
C GLU A 128 -15.67 -23.68 -10.16
N HIS A 129 -15.97 -22.40 -10.31
CA HIS A 129 -17.20 -21.75 -9.82
C HIS A 129 -18.26 -21.52 -10.92
N GLY A 130 -18.08 -22.07 -12.13
CA GLY A 130 -19.03 -21.90 -13.24
C GLY A 130 -19.18 -20.46 -13.73
N LYS A 131 -18.15 -19.61 -13.58
CA LYS A 131 -18.15 -18.20 -13.98
C LYS A 131 -17.32 -17.97 -15.25
N THR A 132 -17.62 -16.88 -15.96
CA THR A 132 -16.87 -16.42 -17.14
C THR A 132 -15.96 -15.24 -16.76
N PRO A 133 -14.92 -14.90 -17.56
CA PRO A 133 -14.06 -13.74 -17.31
C PRO A 133 -14.79 -12.39 -17.22
N ALA A 134 -15.99 -12.28 -17.81
CA ALA A 134 -16.80 -11.06 -17.72
C ALA A 134 -17.18 -10.72 -16.26
N ILE A 135 -17.28 -11.73 -15.38
CA ILE A 135 -17.61 -11.53 -13.97
C ILE A 135 -16.56 -10.68 -13.24
N LEU A 136 -15.31 -10.64 -13.71
CA LEU A 136 -14.24 -9.95 -12.99
C LEU A 136 -14.56 -8.47 -12.81
N GLN A 137 -15.16 -7.83 -13.82
CA GLN A 137 -15.59 -6.43 -13.71
C GLN A 137 -16.70 -6.26 -12.67
N GLU A 138 -17.68 -7.17 -12.66
CA GLU A 138 -18.77 -7.17 -11.68
C GLU A 138 -18.24 -7.39 -10.26
N GLN A 139 -17.24 -8.25 -10.08
CA GLN A 139 -16.62 -8.48 -8.78
C GLN A 139 -15.84 -7.26 -8.27
N VAL A 140 -15.17 -6.51 -9.16
CA VAL A 140 -14.56 -5.21 -8.77
C VAL A 140 -15.65 -4.26 -8.30
N ALA A 141 -16.72 -4.10 -9.09
CA ALA A 141 -17.81 -3.18 -8.79
C ALA A 141 -18.51 -3.55 -7.48
N TYR A 142 -18.77 -4.84 -7.26
CA TYR A 142 -19.33 -5.38 -6.03
C TYR A 142 -18.46 -5.05 -4.82
N MET A 143 -17.15 -5.34 -4.89
CA MET A 143 -16.22 -5.04 -3.79
C MET A 143 -16.17 -3.56 -3.45
N ILE A 144 -16.14 -2.69 -4.46
CA ILE A 144 -16.20 -1.23 -4.25
C ILE A 144 -17.52 -0.83 -3.59
N ALA A 145 -18.64 -1.41 -4.02
CA ALA A 145 -19.97 -1.12 -3.47
C ALA A 145 -20.09 -1.49 -1.99
N ILE A 146 -19.43 -2.57 -1.55
CA ILE A 146 -19.39 -2.98 -0.12
C ILE A 146 -18.28 -2.27 0.67
N GLY A 147 -17.58 -1.29 0.07
CA GLY A 147 -16.58 -0.46 0.76
C GLY A 147 -15.15 -1.01 0.76
N VAL A 148 -14.82 -1.99 -0.10
CA VAL A 148 -13.43 -2.39 -0.36
C VAL A 148 -12.79 -1.36 -1.28
N GLU A 149 -11.62 -0.85 -0.91
CA GLU A 149 -10.91 0.13 -1.74
C GLU A 149 -10.59 -0.43 -3.14
N GLU A 150 -10.79 0.40 -4.18
CA GLU A 150 -10.56 0.01 -5.59
C GLU A 150 -9.20 -0.70 -5.81
N PRO A 151 -8.05 -0.23 -5.26
CA PRO A 151 -6.78 -0.92 -5.43
C PRO A 151 -6.76 -2.34 -4.82
N LEU A 152 -7.41 -2.53 -3.67
CA LEU A 152 -7.50 -3.83 -3.02
C LEU A 152 -8.43 -4.77 -3.78
N ALA A 153 -9.52 -4.26 -4.36
CA ALA A 153 -10.41 -5.04 -5.21
C ALA A 153 -9.65 -5.62 -6.43
N TRP A 154 -8.82 -4.82 -7.11
CA TRP A 154 -7.99 -5.31 -8.21
C TRP A 154 -6.92 -6.32 -7.74
N GLU A 155 -6.34 -6.13 -6.56
CA GLU A 155 -5.38 -7.06 -5.97
C GLU A 155 -6.01 -8.44 -5.69
N ILE A 156 -7.22 -8.45 -5.11
CA ILE A 156 -8.00 -9.67 -4.81
C ILE A 156 -8.31 -10.42 -6.10
N ILE A 157 -8.78 -9.73 -7.14
CA ILE A 157 -9.13 -10.37 -8.42
C ILE A 157 -7.90 -10.86 -9.17
N GLY A 158 -6.79 -10.13 -9.10
CA GLY A 158 -5.52 -10.54 -9.70
C GLY A 158 -4.87 -11.75 -9.04
N ASN A 159 -5.30 -12.11 -7.82
CA ASN A 159 -4.79 -13.25 -7.07
C ASN A 159 -5.79 -14.43 -7.11
N PRO A 160 -5.43 -15.57 -7.73
CA PRO A 160 -6.35 -16.71 -7.85
C PRO A 160 -6.79 -17.29 -6.50
N ARG A 161 -5.97 -17.20 -5.45
CA ARG A 161 -6.35 -17.67 -4.11
C ARG A 161 -7.42 -16.76 -3.52
N ASP A 162 -7.23 -15.45 -3.59
CA ASP A 162 -8.14 -14.48 -2.96
C ASP A 162 -9.45 -14.39 -3.74
N LEU A 163 -9.40 -14.45 -5.07
CA LEU A 163 -10.58 -14.58 -5.92
C LEU A 163 -11.40 -15.82 -5.57
N ARG A 164 -10.76 -16.97 -5.34
CA ARG A 164 -11.47 -18.19 -4.92
C ARG A 164 -12.19 -17.96 -3.60
N VAL A 165 -11.50 -17.41 -2.60
CA VAL A 165 -12.09 -17.13 -1.28
C VAL A 165 -13.28 -16.18 -1.41
N LEU A 166 -13.19 -15.12 -2.25
CA LEU A 166 -14.31 -14.23 -2.54
C LEU A 166 -15.52 -14.99 -3.09
N LEU A 167 -15.33 -15.80 -4.12
CA LEU A 167 -16.40 -16.57 -4.76
C LEU A 167 -16.99 -17.65 -3.83
N GLU A 168 -16.17 -18.27 -2.98
CA GLU A 168 -16.61 -19.20 -1.94
C GLU A 168 -17.50 -18.51 -0.91
N MET A 169 -17.12 -17.32 -0.43
CA MET A 169 -17.93 -16.55 0.54
C MET A 169 -19.29 -16.15 -0.05
N GLN A 170 -19.31 -15.73 -1.32
CA GLN A 170 -20.56 -15.41 -2.02
C GLN A 170 -21.45 -16.65 -2.18
N ASN A 171 -20.88 -17.80 -2.57
CA ASN A 171 -21.61 -19.05 -2.71
C ASN A 171 -22.15 -19.58 -1.37
N GLN A 172 -21.48 -19.26 -0.26
CA GLN A 172 -21.93 -19.58 1.09
C GLN A 172 -23.04 -18.63 1.59
N GLY A 173 -23.34 -17.55 0.85
CA GLY A 173 -24.35 -16.57 1.23
C GLY A 173 -23.95 -15.70 2.42
N LEU A 174 -22.65 -15.44 2.61
CA LEU A 174 -22.19 -14.49 3.63
C LEU A 174 -22.75 -13.09 3.28
N ASN A 175 -23.08 -12.32 4.31
CA ASN A 175 -23.51 -10.95 4.13
C ASN A 175 -22.34 -10.05 3.69
N ASP A 176 -22.67 -8.89 3.10
CA ASP A 176 -21.69 -7.95 2.54
C ASP A 176 -20.70 -7.43 3.60
N GLU A 177 -21.14 -7.25 4.85
CA GLU A 177 -20.29 -6.79 5.96
C GLU A 177 -19.23 -7.85 6.35
N GLU A 178 -19.61 -9.12 6.41
CA GLU A 178 -18.71 -10.23 6.69
C GLU A 178 -17.69 -10.42 5.57
N ILE A 179 -18.13 -10.29 4.32
CA ILE A 179 -17.26 -10.35 3.15
C ILE A 179 -16.27 -9.20 3.21
N HIS A 180 -16.73 -7.96 3.43
CA HIS A 180 -15.86 -6.79 3.60
C HIS A 180 -14.84 -7.00 4.72
N TYR A 181 -15.29 -7.43 5.90
CA TYR A 181 -14.43 -7.66 7.05
C TYR A 181 -13.32 -8.69 6.75
N LYS A 182 -13.69 -9.83 6.15
CA LYS A 182 -12.74 -10.88 5.80
C LYS A 182 -11.77 -10.45 4.71
N LEU A 183 -12.25 -9.71 3.71
CA LEU A 183 -11.40 -9.21 2.62
C LEU A 183 -10.46 -8.11 3.07
N THR A 184 -10.81 -7.29 4.06
CA THR A 184 -9.96 -6.18 4.51
C THR A 184 -9.01 -6.55 5.65
N ARG A 185 -9.33 -7.58 6.47
CA ARG A 185 -8.50 -8.00 7.61
C ARG A 185 -7.69 -9.29 7.43
N GLY A 186 -8.01 -10.11 6.43
CA GLY A 186 -7.25 -11.33 6.10
C GLY A 186 -5.87 -11.07 5.51
#